data_AF-A0A316PZY5-F1
#
_entry.id   AF-A0A316PZY5-F1
#
_cell.length_a   1.000
_cell.length_b   1.000
_cell.length_c   1.000
_cell.angle_alpha   90.00
_cell.angle_beta   90.00
_cell.angle_gamma   90.00
#
_symmetry.space_group_name_H-M   'P 1'
#
loop_
_entity.id
_entity.type
_entity.pdbx_description
1 polymer ?
#
loop_
_entity_poly.entity_id
_entity_poly.type
_entity_poly.pdbx_seq_one_letter_code
_entity_poly.pdbx_strand_id
1 'polypeptide(L)'
;FTFTLMIYTLTISFGDIGKAFAVVIMVIQIAGSSGTYPIELLPDIFQAIYRYFPFPYAINAMRETISGMYENDYSIYMGQLLIFAVASLVVGLVIRKPFMKVNHFIEERMEDTQLM
;
A
#
# COMPACT_ATOMS: atom_id res chain seq x y z
N PHE A 1 -9.92 -5.25 3.88
CA PHE A 1 -8.83 -5.63 4.82
C PHE A 1 -7.44 -5.44 4.22
N THR A 2 -7.22 -5.65 2.92
CA THR A 2 -5.92 -5.50 2.24
C THR A 2 -5.19 -4.19 2.59
N PHE A 3 -5.87 -3.04 2.49
CA PHE A 3 -5.28 -1.73 2.80
C PHE A 3 -4.82 -1.63 4.27
N THR A 4 -5.69 -2.02 5.21
CA THR A 4 -5.37 -2.01 6.64
C THR A 4 -4.21 -2.95 6.95
N LEU A 5 -4.18 -4.15 6.35
CA LEU A 5 -3.09 -5.11 6.51
C LEU A 5 -1.76 -4.57 5.99
N MET A 6 -1.79 -3.91 4.82
CA MET A 6 -0.61 -3.27 4.23
C MET A 6 -0.07 -2.15 5.12
N ILE A 7 -0.95 -1.23 5.56
CA ILE A 7 -0.56 -0.12 6.44
C ILE A 7 -0.05 -0.65 7.78
N TYR A 8 -0.78 -1.55 8.41
CA TYR A 8 -0.40 -2.15 9.69
C TYR A 8 0.95 -2.85 9.60
N THR A 9 1.17 -3.63 8.53
CA THR A 9 2.44 -4.30 8.30
C THR A 9 3.59 -3.31 8.15
N LEU A 10 3.38 -2.24 7.38
CA LEU A 10 4.42 -1.24 7.12
C LEU A 10 4.79 -0.50 8.41
N THR A 11 3.80 -0.09 9.21
CA THR A 11 4.03 0.62 10.46
C THR A 11 4.69 -0.28 11.51
N ILE A 12 4.24 -1.52 11.67
CA ILE A 12 4.80 -2.43 12.68
C ILE A 12 6.20 -2.96 12.30
N SER A 13 6.49 -3.10 11.00
CA SER A 13 7.79 -3.63 10.56
C SER A 13 8.88 -2.57 10.59
N PHE A 14 8.56 -1.32 10.23
CA PHE A 14 9.56 -0.26 10.04
C PHE A 14 9.46 0.90 11.06
N GLY A 15 8.62 0.78 12.10
CA GLY A 15 8.48 1.80 13.13
C GLY A 15 8.03 3.16 12.56
N ASP A 16 8.64 4.25 13.02
CA ASP A 16 8.27 5.62 12.61
C ASP A 16 8.55 5.90 11.14
N ILE A 17 9.63 5.34 10.59
CA ILE A 17 9.91 5.38 9.15
C ILE A 17 8.77 4.72 8.37
N GLY A 18 8.27 3.58 8.86
CA GLY A 18 7.11 2.89 8.30
C GLY A 18 5.83 3.74 8.29
N LYS A 19 5.59 4.49 9.37
CA LYS A 19 4.47 5.44 9.45
C LYS A 19 4.59 6.54 8.40
N ALA A 20 5.77 7.13 8.25
CA ALA A 20 6.01 8.16 7.24
C ALA A 20 5.75 7.62 5.81
N PHE A 21 6.28 6.44 5.49
CA PHE A 21 6.01 5.79 4.20
C PHE A 21 4.53 5.48 3.99
N ALA A 22 3.81 4.99 5.02
CA ALA A 22 2.39 4.70 4.92
C ALA A 22 1.59 5.95 4.53
N VAL A 23 1.89 7.10 5.13
CA VAL A 23 1.24 8.38 4.82
C VAL A 23 1.53 8.80 3.38
N VAL A 24 2.80 8.76 2.94
CA VAL A 24 3.18 9.15 1.58
C VAL A 24 2.48 8.26 0.54
N ILE A 25 2.50 6.95 0.75
CA ILE A 25 1.84 5.97 -0.14
C ILE A 25 0.32 6.21 -0.18
N MET A 26 -0.31 6.55 0.95
CA MET A 26 -1.73 6.89 0.99
C MET A 26 -2.05 8.16 0.18
N VAL A 27 -1.27 9.22 0.35
CA VAL A 27 -1.48 10.50 -0.35
C VAL A 27 -1.34 10.31 -1.86
N ILE A 28 -0.30 9.61 -2.31
CA ILE A 28 -0.08 9.33 -3.73
C ILE A 28 -1.22 8.51 -4.31
N GLN A 29 -1.71 7.49 -3.57
CA GLN A 29 -2.83 6.67 -4.03
C GLN A 29 -4.13 7.46 -4.17
N ILE A 30 -4.45 8.35 -3.23
CA ILE A 30 -5.67 9.16 -3.33
C ILE A 30 -5.66 10.02 -4.60
N ALA A 31 -4.52 10.65 -4.91
CA ALA A 31 -4.38 11.48 -6.10
C ALA A 31 -4.31 10.65 -7.42
N GLY A 32 -3.67 9.48 -7.39
CA GLY A 32 -3.29 8.72 -8.59
C GLY A 32 -4.13 7.49 -8.92
N SER A 33 -5.20 7.19 -8.18
CA SER A 33 -5.91 5.89 -8.28
C SER A 33 -7.10 5.84 -9.24
N SER A 34 -7.26 6.85 -10.09
CA SER A 34 -8.42 7.02 -10.97
C SER A 34 -9.78 7.22 -10.27
N GLY A 35 -9.77 7.51 -8.96
CA GLY A 35 -11.00 7.64 -8.16
C GLY A 35 -11.80 8.91 -8.47
N THR A 36 -11.12 10.00 -8.82
CA THR A 36 -11.73 11.30 -9.14
C THR A 36 -11.77 11.58 -10.64
N TYR A 37 -10.72 11.19 -11.36
CA TYR A 37 -10.59 11.33 -12.81
C TYR A 37 -10.12 10.00 -13.42
N PRO A 38 -10.47 9.71 -14.69
CA PRO A 38 -9.86 8.60 -15.43
C PRO A 38 -8.32 8.65 -15.40
N ILE A 39 -7.66 7.49 -15.36
CA ILE A 39 -6.20 7.41 -15.25
C ILE A 39 -5.51 8.05 -16.45
N GLU A 40 -6.15 7.98 -17.61
CA GLU A 40 -5.68 8.48 -18.90
C GLU A 40 -5.56 10.02 -18.93
N LEU A 41 -6.23 10.73 -18.01
CA LEU A 41 -6.14 12.18 -17.88
C LEU A 41 -5.03 12.64 -16.93
N LEU A 42 -4.46 11.72 -16.15
CA LEU A 42 -3.36 12.03 -15.23
C LEU A 42 -2.01 12.03 -15.98
N PRO A 43 -1.00 12.77 -15.50
CA PRO A 43 0.35 12.74 -16.08
C PRO A 43 0.92 11.31 -16.15
N ASP A 44 1.81 11.04 -17.11
CA ASP A 44 2.38 9.71 -17.40
C ASP A 44 2.97 9.01 -16.17
N ILE A 45 3.55 9.79 -15.25
CA ILE A 45 4.10 9.26 -13.99
C ILE A 45 3.01 8.53 -13.19
N PHE A 46 1.81 9.11 -13.07
CA PHE A 46 0.71 8.50 -12.34
C PHE A 46 0.16 7.26 -13.06
N GLN A 47 0.08 7.31 -14.39
CA GLN A 47 -0.30 6.16 -15.21
C GLN A 47 0.69 4.99 -15.09
N ALA A 48 1.98 5.27 -14.85
CA ALA A 48 2.98 4.23 -14.66
C ALA A 48 2.96 3.65 -13.23
N ILE A 49 2.75 4.49 -12.20
CA ILE A 49 2.89 4.04 -10.80
C ILE A 49 1.61 3.44 -10.22
N TYR A 50 0.42 3.84 -10.71
CA TYR A 50 -0.84 3.48 -10.03
C TYR A 50 -1.05 1.95 -9.95
N ARG A 51 -0.59 1.20 -10.96
CA ARG A 51 -0.61 -0.28 -10.99
C ARG A 51 0.17 -0.95 -9.85
N TYR A 52 1.07 -0.25 -9.17
CA TYR A 52 1.81 -0.78 -8.02
C TYR A 52 1.07 -0.55 -6.69
N PHE A 53 -0.15 -0.04 -6.76
CA PHE A 53 -0.98 0.20 -5.60
C PHE A 53 -2.24 -0.67 -5.60
N PRO A 54 -2.80 -1.01 -4.43
CA PRO A 54 -4.04 -1.77 -4.34
C PRO A 54 -5.29 -0.97 -4.75
N PHE A 55 -5.26 0.36 -4.67
CA PHE A 55 -6.43 1.22 -4.88
C PHE A 55 -7.13 1.05 -6.26
N PRO A 56 -6.41 1.05 -7.40
CA PRO A 56 -7.04 0.95 -8.71
C PRO A 56 -7.84 -0.36 -8.90
N TYR A 57 -7.33 -1.45 -8.35
CA TYR A 57 -7.98 -2.76 -8.42
C TYR A 57 -9.26 -2.79 -7.59
N ALA A 58 -9.27 -2.16 -6.41
CA ALA A 58 -10.50 -2.03 -5.62
C ALA A 58 -11.54 -1.14 -6.30
N ILE A 59 -11.12 -0.02 -6.89
CA ILE A 59 -12.03 0.88 -7.62
C ILE A 59 -12.62 0.16 -8.83
N ASN A 60 -11.81 -0.55 -9.62
CA ASN A 60 -12.29 -1.28 -10.78
C ASN A 60 -13.18 -2.47 -10.41
N ALA A 61 -12.84 -3.24 -9.37
CA ALA A 61 -13.74 -4.27 -8.85
C ALA A 61 -15.10 -3.69 -8.40
N MET A 62 -15.09 -2.50 -7.79
CA MET A 62 -16.34 -1.81 -7.42
C MET A 62 -17.11 -1.34 -8.66
N ARG A 63 -16.42 -0.82 -9.69
CA ARG A 63 -17.04 -0.43 -10.97
C ARG A 63 -17.74 -1.61 -11.63
N GLU A 64 -17.11 -2.79 -11.67
CA GLU A 64 -17.72 -4.02 -12.20
C GLU A 64 -19.03 -4.38 -11.48
N THR A 65 -19.11 -4.14 -10.17
CA THR A 65 -20.35 -4.42 -9.40
C THR A 65 -21.46 -3.39 -9.60
N ILE A 66 -21.12 -2.16 -9.99
CA ILE A 66 -22.08 -1.04 -10.13
C ILE A 66 -22.52 -0.87 -11.59
N SER A 67 -21.56 -0.91 -12.52
CA SER A 67 -21.75 -0.61 -13.94
C SER A 67 -22.03 -1.85 -14.78
N GLY A 68 -21.98 -3.03 -14.18
CA GLY A 68 -22.14 -4.32 -14.85
C GLY A 68 -20.81 -5.06 -14.96
N MET A 69 -20.86 -6.38 -14.83
CA MET A 69 -19.68 -7.23 -14.88
C MET A 69 -19.32 -7.58 -16.32
N TYR A 70 -18.05 -7.46 -16.67
CA TYR A 70 -17.48 -7.85 -17.94
C TYR A 70 -16.57 -9.07 -17.75
N GLU A 71 -16.90 -10.17 -18.43
CA GLU A 71 -16.14 -11.41 -18.39
C GLU A 71 -15.75 -11.85 -16.96
N ASN A 72 -14.45 -11.87 -16.66
CA ASN A 72 -13.91 -12.29 -15.36
C ASN A 72 -13.11 -11.18 -14.67
N ASP A 73 -13.30 -9.93 -15.09
CA ASP A 73 -12.55 -8.77 -14.61
C ASP A 73 -12.65 -8.60 -13.09
N TYR A 74 -13.86 -8.73 -12.54
CA TYR A 74 -14.06 -8.69 -11.08
C TYR A 74 -13.16 -9.68 -10.33
N SER A 75 -13.11 -10.94 -10.79
CA SER A 75 -12.29 -11.98 -10.16
C SER A 75 -10.80 -11.69 -10.31
N ILE A 76 -10.38 -11.15 -11.45
CA ILE A 76 -9.00 -10.74 -11.71
C ILE A 76 -8.59 -9.63 -10.73
N TYR A 77 -9.41 -8.58 -10.59
CA TYR A 77 -9.15 -7.49 -9.65
C TYR A 77 -9.13 -7.98 -8.20
N MET A 78 -10.02 -8.90 -7.83
CA MET A 78 -10.03 -9.51 -6.50
C MET A 78 -8.77 -10.35 -6.25
N GLY A 79 -8.30 -11.07 -7.26
CA GLY A 79 -7.03 -11.81 -7.22
C GLY A 79 -5.83 -10.89 -7.03
N GLN A 80 -5.78 -9.75 -7.72
CA GLN A 80 -4.73 -8.75 -7.56
C GLN A 80 -4.73 -8.16 -6.14
N LEU A 81 -5.89 -7.83 -5.59
CA LEU A 81 -6.01 -7.39 -4.19
C LEU A 81 -5.55 -8.46 -3.19
N LEU A 82 -5.80 -9.74 -3.49
CA LEU A 82 -5.33 -10.85 -2.68
C LEU A 82 -3.80 -10.97 -2.71
N ILE A 83 -3.16 -10.75 -3.87
CA ILE A 83 -1.70 -10.69 -3.99
C ILE A 83 -1.12 -9.61 -3.07
N PHE A 84 -1.70 -8.40 -3.05
CA PHE A 84 -1.26 -7.34 -2.12
C PHE A 84 -1.43 -7.74 -0.65
N ALA A 85 -2.52 -8.43 -0.31
CA ALA A 85 -2.76 -8.89 1.04
C ALA A 85 -1.74 -9.95 1.47
N VAL A 86 -1.48 -10.94 0.62
CA VAL A 86 -0.48 -11.99 0.87
C VAL A 86 0.92 -11.39 0.96
N ALA A 87 1.29 -10.49 0.05
CA ALA A 87 2.58 -9.80 0.09
C ALA A 87 2.75 -9.02 1.41
N SER A 88 1.73 -8.28 1.83
CA SER A 88 1.73 -7.57 3.12
C SER A 88 1.89 -8.56 4.28
N LEU A 89 1.17 -9.66 4.27
CA LEU A 89 1.27 -10.67 5.33
C LEU A 89 2.68 -11.28 5.41
N VAL A 90 3.28 -11.59 4.25
CA VAL A 90 4.66 -12.11 4.17
C VAL A 90 5.67 -11.11 4.73
N VAL A 91 5.55 -9.83 4.38
CA VAL A 91 6.41 -8.77 4.94
C VAL A 91 6.24 -8.71 6.47
N GLY A 92 5.00 -8.73 6.97
CA GLY A 92 4.73 -8.63 8.41
C GLY A 92 5.21 -9.83 9.23
N LEU A 93 5.22 -11.04 8.65
CA LEU A 93 5.67 -12.25 9.34
C LEU A 93 7.19 -12.48 9.22
N VAL A 94 7.77 -12.22 8.06
CA VAL A 94 9.16 -12.58 7.74
C VAL A 94 10.11 -11.40 7.97
N ILE A 95 9.81 -10.23 7.38
CA ILE A 95 10.70 -9.06 7.38
C ILE A 95 10.67 -8.33 8.72
N ARG A 96 9.57 -8.42 9.46
CA ARG A 96 9.50 -7.84 10.82
C ARG A 96 10.62 -8.34 11.73
N LYS A 97 10.93 -9.64 11.72
CA LYS A 97 11.92 -10.23 12.65
C LYS A 97 13.31 -9.58 12.58
N PRO A 98 13.94 -9.42 11.40
CA PRO A 98 15.21 -8.72 11.29
C PRO A 98 15.09 -7.21 11.55
N PHE A 99 14.02 -6.58 11.07
CA PHE A 99 13.87 -5.13 11.19
C PHE A 99 13.61 -4.65 12.62
N MET A 100 13.00 -5.45 13.50
CA MET A 100 12.86 -5.05 14.91
C MET A 100 14.21 -4.78 15.58
N LYS A 101 15.25 -5.55 15.23
CA LYS A 101 16.61 -5.31 15.76
C LYS A 101 17.21 -4.00 15.23
N VAL A 102 16.99 -3.72 13.95
CA VAL A 102 17.48 -2.50 13.29
C VAL A 102 16.77 -1.27 13.85
N ASN A 103 15.44 -1.33 14.01
CA ASN A 103 14.67 -0.21 14.55
C ASN A 103 15.11 0.11 15.98
N HIS A 104 15.28 -0.90 16.84
CA HIS A 104 15.74 -0.67 18.21
C HIS A 104 17.15 -0.04 18.25
N PHE A 105 18.05 -0.47 17.38
CA PHE A 105 19.38 0.13 17.25
C PHE A 105 19.31 1.60 16.79
N ILE A 106 18.44 1.93 15.84
CA ILE A 106 18.26 3.30 15.37
C ILE A 106 17.68 4.18 16.49
N GLU A 107 16.70 3.67 17.23
CA GLU A 107 16.05 4.36 18.35
C GLU A 107 17.04 4.70 19.46
N GLU A 108 17.85 3.72 19.90
CA GLU A 108 18.89 3.90 20.92
C GLU A 108 19.93 4.97 20.51
N ARG A 109 20.26 5.05 19.22
CA ARG A 109 21.19 6.08 18.68
C ARG A 109 20.57 7.46 18.58
N MET A 110 19.26 7.55 18.42
CA MET A 110 18.56 8.83 18.40
C MET A 110 18.43 9.41 19.81
N GLU A 111 18.25 8.55 20.82
CA GLU A 111 18.29 8.93 22.24
C GLU A 111 19.68 9.47 22.64
N ASP A 112 20.76 8.82 22.19
CA ASP A 112 22.14 9.29 22.40
C ASP A 112 22.38 10.73 21.86
N THR A 113 21.62 11.13 20.82
CA THR A 113 21.79 12.42 20.13
C THR A 113 20.83 13.51 20.66
N GLN A 114 19.99 13.21 21.66
CA GLN A 114 18.92 14.11 22.17
C GLN A 114 17.96 14.63 21.08
N LEU A 115 17.79 13.87 20.00
CA LEU A 115 16.88 14.22 18.89
C LEU A 115 15.45 13.70 19.12
N MET A 116 15.23 12.96 20.20
CA MET A 116 13.94 12.55 20.76
C MET A 116 13.91 12.92 22.25
#